data_AF-A0A832ZFK4-F1
#
_entry.id   AF-A0A832ZFK4-F1
#
_cell.length_a   1.000
_cell.length_b   1.000
_cell.length_c   1.000
_cell.angle_alpha   90.00
_cell.angle_beta   90.00
_cell.angle_gamma   90.00
#
_symmetry.space_group_name_H-M   'P 1'
#
loop_
_entity.id
_entity.type
_entity.pdbx_description
1 polymer ?
#
loop_
_entity_poly.entity_id
_entity_poly.type
_entity_poly.pdbx_seq_one_letter_code
_entity_poly.pdbx_strand_id
1 'polypeptide(L)'
;MAPVYLRHGGVWLKIKEVYNVYTSPKRRRKSRTTSSQQSLVAEMVAKPEINGLRYVESMIVSSSKVSRFIARLHLAAPQIVAVVEPYGDDYIVKFYGKTKQDALEAKRLGERIARELQVRGSVAEEEEIEAGDVEEE
;
A
#
# COMPACT_ATOMS: atom_id res chain seq x y z
N MET A 1 7.39 -6.78 -16.55
CA MET A 1 6.87 -6.38 -15.23
C MET A 1 6.45 -4.92 -15.34
N ALA A 2 5.18 -4.64 -15.18
CA ALA A 2 4.58 -3.31 -15.22
C ALA A 2 4.85 -2.59 -13.90
N PRO A 3 5.29 -1.34 -13.96
CA PRO A 3 5.75 -0.60 -12.79
C PRO A 3 4.63 0.07 -12.00
N VAL A 4 4.79 0.05 -10.68
CA VAL A 4 4.05 0.94 -9.75
C VAL A 4 4.95 2.12 -9.43
N TYR A 5 4.42 3.33 -9.55
CA TYR A 5 5.09 4.57 -9.25
C TYR A 5 4.49 5.24 -8.03
N LEU A 6 5.32 5.83 -7.18
CA LEU A 6 4.93 6.65 -6.04
C LEU A 6 5.55 8.04 -6.19
N ARG A 7 4.74 9.09 -5.99
CA ARG A 7 5.23 10.46 -5.85
C ARG A 7 5.38 10.79 -4.37
N HIS A 8 6.59 11.12 -3.95
CA HIS A 8 6.88 11.48 -2.56
C HIS A 8 7.94 12.59 -2.53
N GLY A 9 7.70 13.66 -1.76
CA GLY A 9 8.67 14.76 -1.62
C GLY A 9 9.09 15.43 -2.93
N GLY A 10 8.20 15.47 -3.94
CA GLY A 10 8.51 16.03 -5.26
C GLY A 10 9.28 15.10 -6.20
N VAL A 11 9.62 13.88 -5.75
CA VAL A 11 10.37 12.88 -6.53
C VAL A 11 9.45 11.75 -6.97
N TRP A 12 9.74 11.17 -8.13
CA TRP A 12 9.09 9.94 -8.60
C TRP A 12 9.93 8.73 -8.24
N LEU A 13 9.27 7.75 -7.60
CA LEU A 13 9.87 6.50 -7.16
C LEU A 13 9.21 5.35 -7.92
N LYS A 14 9.99 4.57 -8.66
CA LYS A 14 9.58 3.33 -9.35
C LYS A 14 9.84 2.16 -8.41
N ILE A 15 8.79 1.47 -7.97
CA ILE A 15 8.93 0.31 -7.09
C ILE A 15 9.56 -0.85 -7.86
N LYS A 16 10.70 -1.34 -7.37
CA LYS A 16 11.44 -2.48 -7.95
C LYS A 16 11.13 -3.78 -7.22
N GLU A 17 11.18 -3.75 -5.90
CA GLU A 17 11.08 -4.96 -5.08
C GLU A 17 10.30 -4.66 -3.79
N VAL A 18 9.70 -5.72 -3.26
CA VAL A 18 8.93 -5.70 -2.02
C VAL A 18 9.48 -6.83 -1.15
N TYR A 19 10.00 -6.49 0.02
CA TYR A 19 10.52 -7.46 0.98
C TYR A 19 9.66 -7.45 2.24
N ASN A 20 9.39 -8.64 2.77
CA ASN A 20 8.87 -8.80 4.12
C ASN A 20 10.08 -8.99 5.05
N VAL A 21 10.34 -8.01 5.91
CA VAL A 21 11.39 -8.15 6.92
C VAL A 21 10.77 -8.81 8.15
N TYR A 22 11.15 -10.05 8.40
CA TYR A 22 10.80 -10.75 9.63
C TYR A 22 11.87 -10.47 10.68
N THR A 23 11.63 -9.52 11.57
CA THR A 23 12.44 -9.36 12.77
C THR A 23 12.09 -10.51 13.72
N SER A 24 12.93 -11.54 13.82
CA SER A 24 12.73 -12.58 14.84
C SER A 24 12.87 -11.94 16.23
N PRO A 25 11.85 -12.00 17.11
CA PRO A 25 12.00 -11.46 18.45
C PRO A 25 13.05 -12.28 19.20
N LYS A 26 14.14 -11.63 19.65
CA LYS A 26 15.07 -12.23 20.61
C LYS A 26 14.28 -12.55 21.87
N ARG A 27 14.21 -13.84 22.23
CA ARG A 27 13.57 -14.38 23.44
C ARG A 27 13.87 -13.52 24.68
N ARG A 28 12.95 -12.64 25.08
CA ARG A 28 12.69 -12.26 26.49
C ARG A 28 11.41 -11.43 26.60
N ARG A 29 10.39 -12.06 27.22
CA ARG A 29 9.13 -11.52 27.77
C ARG A 29 8.10 -10.93 26.77
N LYS A 30 6.83 -11.34 26.96
CA LYS A 30 5.57 -10.92 26.30
C LYS A 30 5.76 -10.19 24.97
N SER A 31 5.87 -10.98 23.90
CA SER A 31 6.01 -10.48 22.53
C SER A 31 4.67 -9.92 22.03
N ARG A 32 4.54 -8.60 22.00
CA ARG A 32 3.56 -7.87 21.18
C ARG A 32 3.76 -8.36 19.72
N THR A 33 2.67 -8.75 19.05
CA THR A 33 2.71 -9.26 17.68
C THR A 33 3.35 -8.21 16.77
N THR A 34 4.61 -8.41 16.37
CA THR A 34 5.30 -7.48 15.48
C THR A 34 4.66 -7.57 14.11
N SER A 35 3.89 -6.54 13.72
CA SER A 35 3.40 -6.42 12.36
C SER A 35 4.59 -6.53 11.41
N SER A 36 4.54 -7.44 10.43
CA SER A 36 5.62 -7.56 9.44
C SER A 36 5.80 -6.20 8.75
N GLN A 37 6.94 -5.54 8.97
CA GLN A 37 7.27 -4.34 8.23
C GLN A 37 7.55 -4.75 6.79
N GLN A 38 6.73 -4.21 5.87
CA GLN A 38 6.96 -4.35 4.44
C GLN A 38 7.91 -3.24 4.03
N SER A 39 9.09 -3.62 3.56
CA SER A 39 10.08 -2.69 3.02
C SER A 39 9.92 -2.63 1.51
N LEU A 40 9.73 -1.42 0.97
CA LEU A 40 9.68 -1.15 -0.45
C LEU A 40 11.06 -0.70 -0.93
N VAL A 41 11.60 -1.36 -1.96
CA VAL A 41 12.78 -0.88 -2.67
C VAL A 41 12.31 -0.16 -3.91
N ALA A 42 12.76 1.09 -4.07
CA ALA A 42 12.38 1.93 -5.18
C ALA A 42 13.59 2.61 -5.81
N GLU A 43 13.48 2.85 -7.11
CA GLU A 43 14.44 3.63 -7.90
C GLU A 43 13.86 5.01 -8.18
N MET A 44 14.66 6.05 -7.97
CA MET A 44 14.29 7.40 -8.38
C MET A 44 14.28 7.50 -9.90
N VAL A 45 13.18 8.03 -10.45
CA VAL A 45 13.03 8.27 -11.89
C VAL A 45 12.63 9.71 -12.15
N ALA A 46 12.88 10.21 -13.36
CA ALA A 46 12.49 11.58 -13.73
C ALA A 46 10.97 11.73 -13.90
N LYS A 47 10.31 10.70 -14.47
CA LYS A 47 8.86 10.67 -14.70
C LYS A 47 8.33 9.23 -14.83
N PRO A 48 7.04 8.99 -14.57
CA PRO A 48 6.40 7.70 -14.82
C PRO A 48 6.38 7.33 -16.31
N GLU A 49 6.74 6.09 -16.64
CA GLU A 49 6.70 5.57 -18.01
C GLU A 49 5.28 5.11 -18.37
N ILE A 50 4.40 6.05 -18.69
CA ILE A 50 2.99 5.79 -19.05
C ILE A 50 2.73 5.80 -20.57
N ASN A 51 3.80 5.74 -21.38
CA ASN A 51 3.71 5.87 -22.83
C ASN A 51 2.84 4.77 -23.45
N GLY A 52 1.83 5.17 -24.23
CA GLY A 52 0.90 4.25 -24.90
C GLY A 52 -0.30 3.80 -24.07
N LEU A 53 -0.43 4.27 -22.83
CA LEU A 53 -1.61 4.03 -21.99
C LEU A 53 -2.54 5.25 -22.07
N ARG A 54 -3.77 5.04 -22.55
CA ARG A 54 -4.72 6.12 -22.82
C ARG A 54 -5.83 6.24 -21.79
N TYR A 55 -6.20 5.12 -21.17
CA TYR A 55 -7.32 5.09 -20.24
C TYR A 55 -6.81 5.13 -18.81
N VAL A 56 -7.50 5.93 -17.98
CA VAL A 56 -7.14 6.14 -16.59
C VAL A 56 -8.38 5.95 -15.73
N GLU A 57 -8.24 5.12 -14.71
CA GLU A 57 -9.20 4.99 -13.62
C GLU A 57 -8.51 5.37 -12.31
N SER A 58 -9.26 5.90 -11.35
CA SER A 58 -8.67 6.36 -10.09
C SER A 58 -9.45 5.91 -8.86
N MET A 59 -8.73 5.81 -7.75
CA MET A 59 -9.29 5.56 -6.41
C MET A 59 -8.46 6.30 -5.35
N ILE A 60 -9.05 6.50 -4.17
CA ILE A 60 -8.37 7.09 -3.02
C ILE A 60 -7.95 5.97 -2.06
N VAL A 61 -6.74 6.09 -1.51
CA VAL A 61 -6.17 5.18 -0.50
C VAL A 61 -5.67 6.00 0.67
N SER A 62 -6.00 5.57 1.88
CA SER A 62 -5.56 6.26 3.09
C SER A 62 -4.03 6.27 3.22
N SER A 63 -3.48 7.40 3.66
CA SER A 63 -2.05 7.55 3.97
C SER A 63 -1.50 6.48 4.92
N SER A 64 -2.30 6.04 5.89
CA SER A 64 -1.96 4.94 6.83
C SER A 64 -1.73 3.59 6.15
N LYS A 65 -2.31 3.37 4.96
CA LYS A 65 -2.35 2.07 4.27
C LYS A 65 -1.60 2.06 2.94
N VAL A 66 -1.18 3.23 2.44
CA VAL A 66 -0.60 3.38 1.10
C VAL A 66 0.62 2.47 0.86
N SER A 67 1.53 2.35 1.83
CA SER A 67 2.72 1.51 1.67
C SER A 67 2.38 0.03 1.54
N ARG A 68 1.46 -0.46 2.36
CA ARG A 68 0.98 -1.86 2.30
C ARG A 68 0.17 -2.10 1.03
N PHE A 69 -0.61 -1.11 0.61
CA PHE A 69 -1.36 -1.15 -0.63
C PHE A 69 -0.43 -1.29 -1.84
N ILE A 70 0.59 -0.45 -1.95
CA ILE A 70 1.60 -0.49 -3.04
C ILE A 70 2.29 -1.85 -3.06
N ALA A 71 2.74 -2.34 -1.90
CA ALA A 71 3.37 -3.66 -1.77
C ALA A 71 2.47 -4.79 -2.32
N ARG A 72 1.19 -4.81 -1.89
CA ARG A 72 0.23 -5.82 -2.32
C ARG A 72 -0.11 -5.72 -3.80
N LEU A 73 -0.30 -4.50 -4.30
CA LEU A 73 -0.60 -4.26 -5.71
C LEU A 73 0.54 -4.74 -6.61
N HIS A 74 1.79 -4.40 -6.24
CA HIS A 74 2.99 -4.80 -6.97
C HIS A 74 3.15 -6.33 -7.05
N LEU A 75 2.82 -7.05 -5.97
CA LEU A 75 2.87 -8.51 -5.93
C LEU A 75 1.70 -9.19 -6.65
N ALA A 76 0.49 -8.65 -6.52
CA ALA A 76 -0.72 -9.28 -7.06
C ALA A 76 -0.88 -9.09 -8.56
N ALA A 77 -0.37 -7.98 -9.10
CA ALA A 77 -0.62 -7.60 -10.49
C ALA A 77 0.61 -6.94 -11.14
N PRO A 78 1.66 -7.72 -11.42
CA PRO A 78 2.88 -7.25 -12.08
C PRO A 78 2.68 -6.80 -13.54
N GLN A 79 1.46 -6.70 -14.04
CA GLN A 79 1.10 -6.22 -15.37
C GLN A 79 0.34 -4.87 -15.36
N ILE A 80 -0.02 -4.36 -14.18
CA ILE A 80 -0.71 -3.08 -14.02
C ILE A 80 0.30 -1.94 -13.90
N VAL A 81 0.06 -0.85 -14.62
CA VAL A 81 0.77 0.43 -14.41
C VAL A 81 -0.08 1.30 -13.49
N ALA A 82 0.44 1.59 -12.31
CA ALA A 82 -0.23 2.42 -11.32
C ALA A 82 0.65 3.59 -10.90
N VAL A 83 0.06 4.76 -10.73
CA VAL A 83 0.72 5.98 -10.25
C VAL A 83 0.02 6.44 -8.99
N VAL A 84 0.78 6.52 -7.90
CA VAL A 84 0.30 6.94 -6.58
C VAL A 84 0.81 8.35 -6.31
N GLU A 85 -0.10 9.29 -6.08
CA GLU A 85 0.22 10.69 -5.81
C GLU A 85 -0.45 11.18 -4.52
N PRO A 86 0.15 12.14 -3.80
CA PRO A 86 -0.51 12.81 -2.68
C PRO A 86 -1.82 13.47 -3.13
N TYR A 87 -2.86 13.34 -2.31
CA TYR A 87 -4.16 13.96 -2.53
C TYR A 87 -4.78 14.36 -1.18
N GLY A 88 -4.58 15.62 -0.79
CA GLY A 88 -4.91 16.08 0.56
C GLY A 88 -4.10 15.32 1.62
N ASP A 89 -4.80 14.74 2.61
CA ASP A 89 -4.21 13.90 3.66
C ASP A 89 -4.04 12.42 3.25
N ASP A 90 -4.56 12.08 2.07
CA ASP A 90 -4.57 10.72 1.52
C ASP A 90 -3.75 10.65 0.23
N TYR A 91 -3.85 9.52 -0.48
CA TYR A 91 -3.21 9.30 -1.77
C TYR A 91 -4.24 8.94 -2.83
N ILE A 92 -4.10 9.51 -4.02
CA ILE A 92 -4.82 9.07 -5.20
C ILE A 92 -3.98 8.05 -5.97
N VAL A 93 -4.61 6.94 -6.32
CA VAL A 93 -4.01 5.90 -7.17
C VAL A 93 -4.67 5.97 -8.53
N LYS A 94 -3.86 6.19 -9.57
CA LYS A 94 -4.27 6.23 -10.97
C LYS A 94 -3.80 4.95 -11.66
N PHE A 95 -4.73 4.17 -12.17
CA PHE A 95 -4.47 2.95 -12.93
C PHE A 95 -4.54 3.24 -14.42
N TYR A 96 -3.47 2.91 -15.13
CA TYR A 96 -3.34 3.16 -16.56
C TYR A 96 -3.51 1.86 -17.35
N GLY A 97 -4.34 1.92 -18.40
CA GLY A 97 -4.64 0.79 -19.28
C GLY A 97 -4.51 1.15 -20.76
N LYS A 98 -4.27 0.13 -21.60
CA LYS A 98 -4.35 0.28 -23.06
C LYS A 98 -5.80 0.37 -23.50
N THR A 99 -6.68 -0.41 -22.85
CA THR A 99 -8.12 -0.35 -23.02
C THR A 99 -8.81 0.21 -21.76
N LYS A 100 -10.07 0.63 -21.91
CA LYS A 100 -10.91 1.05 -20.78
C LYS A 100 -11.17 -0.12 -19.81
N GLN A 101 -11.29 -1.35 -20.34
CA GLN A 101 -11.47 -2.54 -19.51
C GLN A 101 -10.23 -2.82 -18.67
N ASP A 102 -9.02 -2.70 -19.22
CA ASP A 102 -7.78 -2.92 -18.47
C ASP A 102 -7.68 -1.96 -17.27
N ALA A 103 -7.98 -0.68 -17.48
CA ALA A 103 -7.95 0.33 -16.43
C ALA A 103 -9.02 0.04 -15.34
N LEU A 104 -10.21 -0.40 -15.75
CA LEU A 104 -11.30 -0.73 -14.84
C LEU A 104 -11.02 -2.00 -14.02
N GLU A 105 -10.46 -3.03 -14.65
CA GLU A 105 -10.04 -4.26 -13.96
C GLU A 105 -8.94 -3.97 -12.95
N ALA A 106 -7.98 -3.12 -13.33
CA ALA A 106 -6.93 -2.67 -12.43
C ALA A 106 -7.49 -1.92 -11.21
N LYS A 107 -8.46 -1.02 -11.42
CA LYS A 107 -9.17 -0.34 -10.33
C LYS A 107 -9.89 -1.33 -9.41
N ARG A 108 -10.65 -2.28 -9.96
CA ARG A 108 -11.38 -3.30 -9.18
C ARG A 108 -10.44 -4.15 -8.33
N LEU A 109 -9.27 -4.49 -8.87
CA LEU A 109 -8.22 -5.19 -8.12
C LEU A 109 -7.69 -4.30 -6.99
N GLY A 110 -7.42 -3.02 -7.27
CA GLY A 110 -7.06 -2.04 -6.24
C GLY A 110 -8.09 -1.94 -5.12
N GLU A 111 -9.37 -1.80 -5.46
CA GLU A 111 -10.46 -1.74 -4.48
C GLU A 111 -10.56 -3.01 -3.62
N ARG A 112 -10.30 -4.18 -4.20
CA ARG A 112 -10.25 -5.45 -3.46
C ARG A 112 -9.11 -5.44 -2.44
N ILE A 113 -7.91 -5.06 -2.87
CA ILE A 113 -6.73 -4.96 -1.98
C ILE A 113 -7.01 -3.95 -0.85
N ALA A 114 -7.57 -2.79 -1.17
CA ALA A 114 -7.91 -1.78 -0.18
C ALA A 114 -8.90 -2.30 0.87
N ARG A 115 -9.93 -3.06 0.45
CA ARG A 115 -10.87 -3.71 1.36
C ARG A 115 -10.21 -4.77 2.24
N GLU A 116 -9.34 -5.61 1.69
CA GLU A 116 -8.59 -6.61 2.46
C GLU A 116 -7.70 -5.95 3.53
N LEU A 117 -7.13 -4.79 3.23
CA LEU A 117 -6.35 -4.00 4.18
C LEU A 117 -7.21 -3.29 5.23
N GLN A 118 -8.50 -3.06 4.97
CA GLN A 118 -9.45 -2.56 5.97
C GLN A 118 -9.83 -3.65 6.98
N VAL A 119 -10.20 -4.84 6.50
CA VAL A 119 -10.66 -5.95 7.37
C VAL A 119 -9.58 -6.42 8.35
N ARG A 120 -8.30 -6.33 7.96
CA ARG A 120 -7.17 -6.67 8.85
C ARG A 120 -6.85 -5.61 9.91
N GLY A 121 -7.37 -4.39 9.78
CA GLY A 121 -7.19 -3.32 10.77
C GLY A 121 -8.18 -3.42 11.94
N SER A 122 -9.42 -3.79 11.64
CA SER A 122 -10.52 -3.84 12.62
C SER A 122 -10.33 -4.88 13.73
N VAL A 123 -9.54 -5.94 13.53
CA VAL A 123 -9.27 -6.93 14.59
C VAL A 123 -8.09 -6.52 15.49
N ALA A 124 -7.26 -5.56 15.07
CA ALA A 124 -6.07 -5.14 15.82
C ALA A 124 -6.28 -3.86 16.66
N GLU A 125 -7.39 -3.14 16.46
CA GLU A 125 -7.71 -1.89 17.18
C GLU A 125 -8.78 -2.05 18.29
N GLU A 126 -9.46 -3.20 18.41
CA GLU A 126 -10.51 -3.42 19.43
C GLU A 126 -10.01 -3.97 20.79
N GLU A 127 -8.71 -4.29 20.95
CA GLU A 127 -8.16 -4.82 22.23
C GLU A 127 -7.39 -3.78 23.09
N GLU A 128 -7.54 -2.47 22.83
CA GLU A 128 -6.82 -1.42 23.58
C GLU A 128 -7.73 -0.58 24.52
N ILE A 129 -8.96 -1.02 24.81
CA ILE A 129 -9.88 -0.32 25.75
C ILE A 129 -10.53 -1.27 26.77
N GLU A 130 -9.75 -2.01 27.57
CA GLU A 130 -10.24 -2.50 28.87
C GLU A 130 -9.09 -2.98 29.77
N ALA A 131 -8.38 -2.06 30.40
CA ALA A 131 -7.64 -2.32 31.64
C ALA A 131 -7.28 -0.97 32.29
N GLY A 132 -8.30 -0.26 32.77
CA GLY A 132 -8.10 0.72 33.84
C GLY A 132 -7.83 -0.07 35.11
N ASP A 133 -6.57 -0.14 35.54
CA ASP A 133 -6.21 -0.63 36.87
C ASP A 133 -6.91 0.25 37.91
N VAL A 134 -7.75 -0.37 38.72
CA VAL A 134 -8.31 0.18 39.94
C VAL A 134 -7.19 0.09 40.99
N GLU A 135 -6.62 1.23 41.37
CA GLU A 135 -5.81 1.32 42.58
C GLU A 135 -6.75 1.27 43.80
N GLU A 136 -6.72 0.17 44.57
CA GLU A 136 -7.26 0.12 45.93
C GLU A 136 -6.16 0.54 46.92
N GLU A 137 -6.44 1.60 47.70
CA GLU A 137 -5.76 1.93 48.97
C GLU A 137 -6.30 1.07 50.13
#